data_AF-A0A0S4ITY0-F1
#
_entry.id   AF-A0A0S4ITY0-F1
#
_cell.length_a   1.000
_cell.length_b   1.000
_cell.length_c   1.000
_cell.angle_alpha   90.00
_cell.angle_beta   90.00
_cell.angle_gamma   90.00
#
_symmetry.space_group_name_H-M   'P 1'
#
loop_
_entity.id
_entity.type
_entity.pdbx_description
1 polymer ?
#
loop_
_entity_poly.entity_id
_entity_poly.type
_entity_poly.pdbx_seq_one_letter_code
_entity_poly.pdbx_strand_id
1 'polypeptide(L)'
;MKSFHEAFTARSTAVREALSHHTEEQTKLLLAAQAEADEADKDVAALEAELAALNTGVERDATLSQVTGKSYRQFLVKRADLVAQLKVVQDVLQGVASGNALKMQDTSDAKFADGDSFRAKEQLLRSQVESLQADAAHLSRELVSVNDVSLTDQEEQLDEISSLALVASNSINAHRQKREATQDGIQEFEAERKRLLTWCRQQKTNLDAMTEPEHVQEFCASLLGNFPTMEENFNVLLEVAEPLLPNLDVQNGLIETNEVWFHLQVSAFERLRQVLLEIHPKSKLEDEVREFSTFSRRIRDFLIEFSNLLSAPSDAESQSLVRPVVEQCEALLLNLPAHESLVSQLRLFTHRMEASRESYQSFRRAVLARLTFLSSSAPALTASMHRKEEYVARMKDLKKWIDVKSQGESWRDIHQRVIAIRDLIEKEQAALFAEKK
;
A
#
# COMPACT_ATOMS: atom_id res chain seq x y z
N MET A 1 27.09 -4.11 -25.46
CA MET A 1 26.17 -4.29 -26.61
C MET A 1 26.00 -5.75 -27.05
N LYS A 2 27.04 -6.60 -27.13
CA LYS A 2 26.89 -8.03 -27.49
C LYS A 2 25.94 -8.83 -26.57
N SER A 3 26.03 -8.64 -25.26
CA SER A 3 25.17 -9.31 -24.27
C SER A 3 23.66 -8.95 -24.37
N PHE A 4 23.31 -7.74 -24.82
CA PHE A 4 21.91 -7.36 -24.99
C PHE A 4 21.30 -8.00 -26.25
N HIS A 5 22.11 -8.11 -27.31
CA HIS A 5 21.67 -8.75 -28.55
C HIS A 5 21.46 -10.26 -28.33
N GLU A 6 22.36 -10.94 -27.62
CA GLU A 6 22.21 -12.37 -27.29
C GLU A 6 20.96 -12.64 -26.43
N ALA A 7 20.69 -11.80 -25.42
CA ALA A 7 19.50 -11.91 -24.58
C ALA A 7 18.19 -11.64 -25.35
N PHE A 8 18.21 -10.69 -26.30
CA PHE A 8 17.05 -10.40 -27.15
C PHE A 8 16.77 -11.55 -28.13
N THR A 9 17.80 -12.12 -28.73
CA THR A 9 17.66 -13.24 -29.66
C THR A 9 17.13 -14.49 -28.94
N ALA A 10 17.65 -14.81 -27.75
CA ALA A 10 17.18 -15.92 -26.93
C ALA A 10 15.71 -15.79 -26.52
N ARG A 11 15.26 -14.57 -26.18
CA ARG A 11 13.87 -14.29 -25.83
C ARG A 11 12.95 -14.33 -27.04
N SER A 12 13.44 -13.88 -28.21
CA SER A 12 12.69 -13.97 -29.48
C SER A 12 12.50 -15.42 -29.94
N THR A 13 13.49 -16.29 -29.78
CA THR A 13 13.35 -17.72 -30.08
C THR A 13 12.38 -18.42 -29.13
N ALA A 14 12.46 -18.14 -27.82
CA ALA A 14 11.54 -18.73 -26.84
C ALA A 14 10.07 -18.34 -27.09
N VAL A 15 9.81 -17.09 -27.48
CA VAL A 15 8.45 -16.65 -27.86
C VAL A 15 7.96 -17.33 -29.13
N ARG A 16 8.86 -17.54 -30.11
CA ARG A 16 8.51 -18.21 -31.38
C ARG A 16 8.21 -19.70 -31.17
N GLU A 17 8.97 -20.38 -30.31
CA GLU A 17 8.71 -21.78 -29.92
C GLU A 17 7.40 -21.92 -29.13
N ALA A 18 7.12 -21.00 -28.18
CA ALA A 18 5.87 -21.00 -27.43
C ALA A 18 4.65 -20.75 -28.34
N LEU A 19 4.76 -19.85 -29.31
CA LEU A 19 3.71 -19.61 -30.31
C LEU A 19 3.50 -20.84 -31.21
N SER A 20 4.57 -21.51 -31.63
CA SER A 20 4.50 -22.74 -32.42
C SER A 20 3.75 -23.84 -31.67
N HIS A 21 4.11 -24.07 -30.40
CA HIS A 21 3.43 -25.05 -29.55
C HIS A 21 1.95 -24.73 -29.34
N HIS A 22 1.62 -23.45 -29.12
CA HIS A 22 0.23 -23.03 -28.95
C HIS A 22 -0.59 -23.23 -30.23
N THR A 23 0.00 -22.94 -31.40
CA THR A 23 -0.68 -23.20 -32.69
C THR A 23 -0.88 -24.68 -32.96
N GLU A 24 0.09 -25.53 -32.61
CA GLU A 24 -0.07 -26.99 -32.74
C GLU A 24 -1.16 -27.53 -31.82
N GLU A 25 -1.24 -27.04 -30.58
CA GLU A 25 -2.25 -27.44 -29.62
C GLU A 25 -3.66 -26.99 -30.06
N GLN A 26 -3.80 -25.76 -30.58
CA GLN A 26 -5.06 -25.30 -31.17
C GLN A 26 -5.47 -26.12 -32.39
N THR A 27 -4.52 -26.49 -33.27
CA THR A 27 -4.86 -27.34 -34.43
C THR A 27 -5.30 -28.74 -34.02
N LYS A 28 -4.73 -29.32 -32.96
CA LYS A 28 -5.18 -30.62 -32.42
C LYS A 28 -6.60 -30.55 -31.87
N LEU A 29 -6.93 -29.48 -31.14
CA LEU A 29 -8.29 -29.26 -30.63
C LEU A 29 -9.30 -29.06 -31.77
N LEU A 30 -8.92 -28.33 -32.82
CA LEU A 30 -9.76 -28.13 -34.01
C LEU A 30 -10.02 -29.44 -34.76
N LEU A 31 -8.99 -30.28 -34.92
CA LEU A 31 -9.13 -31.60 -35.55
C LEU A 31 -9.98 -32.57 -34.72
N ALA A 32 -9.88 -32.52 -33.38
CA ALA A 32 -10.72 -33.32 -32.50
C ALA A 32 -12.19 -32.89 -32.59
N ALA A 33 -12.46 -31.57 -32.57
CA ALA A 33 -13.81 -31.04 -32.74
C ALA A 33 -14.40 -31.35 -34.13
N GLN A 34 -13.57 -31.35 -35.17
CA GLN A 34 -13.99 -31.74 -36.53
C GLN A 34 -14.35 -33.23 -36.61
N ALA A 35 -13.57 -34.11 -35.97
CA ALA A 35 -13.88 -35.53 -35.93
C ALA A 35 -15.18 -35.83 -35.17
N GLU A 36 -15.44 -35.11 -34.08
CA GLU A 36 -16.70 -35.22 -33.32
C GLU A 36 -17.91 -34.73 -34.13
N ALA A 37 -17.74 -33.67 -34.92
CA ALA A 37 -18.78 -33.19 -35.85
C ALA A 37 -19.05 -34.21 -36.98
N ASP A 38 -18.01 -34.80 -37.57
CA ASP A 38 -18.15 -35.81 -38.62
C ASP A 38 -18.80 -37.11 -38.10
N GLU A 39 -18.64 -37.44 -36.81
CA GLU A 39 -19.29 -38.58 -36.17
C GLU A 39 -20.77 -38.29 -35.88
N ALA A 40 -21.09 -37.08 -35.40
CA ALA A 40 -22.47 -36.63 -35.23
C ALA A 40 -23.24 -36.62 -36.57
N ASP A 41 -22.62 -36.19 -37.67
CA ASP A 41 -23.25 -36.20 -39.00
C ASP A 41 -23.56 -37.63 -39.50
N LYS A 42 -22.72 -38.62 -39.14
CA LYS A 42 -22.99 -40.03 -39.46
C LYS A 42 -24.15 -40.59 -38.64
N ASP A 43 -24.25 -40.21 -37.37
CA ASP A 43 -25.37 -40.61 -36.51
C ASP A 43 -26.69 -40.02 -37.01
N VAL A 44 -26.68 -38.75 -37.45
CA VAL A 44 -27.84 -38.11 -38.08
C VAL A 44 -28.24 -38.85 -39.37
N ALA A 45 -27.28 -39.17 -40.24
CA ALA A 45 -27.57 -39.92 -41.47
C ALA A 45 -28.11 -41.34 -41.21
N ALA A 46 -27.62 -42.01 -40.16
CA ALA A 46 -28.12 -43.32 -39.73
C ALA A 46 -29.56 -43.25 -39.21
N LEU A 47 -29.86 -42.24 -38.38
CA LEU A 47 -31.21 -42.00 -37.86
C LEU A 47 -32.19 -41.59 -38.96
N GLU A 48 -31.76 -40.81 -39.95
CA GLU A 48 -32.56 -40.48 -41.13
C GLU A 48 -32.88 -41.71 -41.99
N ALA A 49 -31.90 -42.61 -42.17
CA ALA A 49 -32.11 -43.87 -42.89
C ALA A 49 -33.07 -44.82 -42.14
N GLU A 50 -32.98 -44.87 -40.81
CA GLU A 50 -33.88 -45.66 -39.96
C GLU A 50 -35.32 -45.09 -39.97
N LEU A 51 -35.46 -43.76 -39.95
CA LEU A 51 -36.74 -43.07 -40.12
C LEU A 51 -37.37 -43.33 -41.50
N ALA A 52 -36.56 -43.36 -42.55
CA ALA A 52 -37.03 -43.69 -43.90
C ALA A 52 -37.52 -45.15 -43.98
N ALA A 53 -36.80 -46.09 -43.36
CA ALA A 53 -37.20 -47.50 -43.28
C ALA A 53 -38.51 -47.69 -42.49
N LEU A 54 -38.67 -47.00 -41.37
CA LEU A 54 -39.89 -47.01 -40.55
C LEU A 54 -41.10 -46.41 -41.29
N ASN A 55 -40.91 -45.38 -42.12
CA ASN A 55 -41.99 -44.81 -42.93
C ASN A 55 -42.45 -45.75 -44.07
N THR A 56 -41.56 -46.61 -44.60
CA THR A 56 -41.95 -47.58 -45.65
C THR A 56 -42.69 -48.81 -45.12
N GLY A 57 -42.66 -49.07 -43.82
CA GLY A 57 -43.32 -50.23 -43.20
C GLY A 57 -44.77 -50.03 -42.74
N VAL A 58 -45.30 -48.81 -42.76
CA VAL A 58 -46.55 -48.43 -42.03
C VAL A 58 -47.76 -48.19 -42.97
N GLU A 59 -47.70 -48.58 -44.24
CA GLU A 59 -48.81 -48.37 -45.20
C GLU A 59 -50.03 -49.30 -45.03
N ARG A 60 -50.20 -50.00 -43.90
CA ARG A 60 -51.41 -50.79 -43.60
C ARG A 60 -51.87 -50.65 -42.13
N ASP A 61 -52.38 -49.45 -41.76
CA ASP A 61 -53.48 -49.20 -40.79
C ASP A 61 -53.53 -47.71 -40.38
N ALA A 62 -53.78 -46.83 -41.36
CA ALA A 62 -53.30 -45.44 -41.30
C ALA A 62 -54.18 -44.37 -40.64
N THR A 63 -55.41 -44.63 -40.16
CA THR A 63 -56.29 -43.52 -39.71
C THR A 63 -56.34 -43.29 -38.20
N LEU A 64 -56.15 -44.32 -37.37
CA LEU A 64 -56.09 -44.16 -35.89
C LEU A 64 -54.64 -44.02 -35.38
N SER A 65 -53.66 -44.58 -36.10
CA SER A 65 -52.23 -44.51 -35.76
C SER A 65 -51.56 -43.19 -36.19
N GLN A 66 -52.04 -42.52 -37.26
CA GLN A 66 -51.47 -41.24 -37.71
C GLN A 66 -51.82 -40.05 -36.81
N VAL A 67 -53.02 -40.01 -36.22
CA VAL A 67 -53.47 -38.89 -35.36
C VAL A 67 -52.75 -38.93 -34.01
N THR A 68 -52.69 -40.12 -33.40
CA THR A 68 -51.93 -40.37 -32.16
C THR A 68 -50.42 -40.19 -32.36
N GLY A 69 -49.87 -40.61 -33.51
CA GLY A 69 -48.47 -40.40 -33.85
C GLY A 69 -48.08 -38.92 -34.06
N LYS A 70 -48.96 -38.09 -34.63
CA LYS A 70 -48.71 -36.64 -34.77
C LYS A 70 -48.74 -35.91 -33.43
N SER A 71 -49.71 -36.22 -32.57
CA SER A 71 -49.81 -35.64 -31.22
C SER A 71 -48.61 -36.05 -30.35
N TYR A 72 -48.17 -37.30 -30.44
CA TYR A 72 -46.98 -37.78 -29.73
C TYR A 72 -45.68 -37.11 -30.21
N ARG A 73 -45.49 -36.92 -31.53
CA ARG A 73 -44.34 -36.16 -32.07
C ARG A 73 -44.34 -34.71 -31.60
N GLN A 74 -45.50 -34.04 -31.61
CA GLN A 74 -45.61 -32.67 -31.11
C GLN A 74 -45.27 -32.58 -29.62
N PHE A 75 -45.69 -33.55 -28.82
CA PHE A 75 -45.30 -33.65 -27.41
C PHE A 75 -43.78 -33.80 -27.24
N LEU A 76 -43.14 -34.69 -28.01
CA LEU A 76 -41.68 -34.88 -27.95
C LEU A 76 -40.89 -33.62 -28.34
N VAL A 77 -41.33 -32.90 -29.38
CA VAL A 77 -40.70 -31.63 -29.77
C VAL A 77 -40.84 -30.59 -28.67
N LYS A 78 -42.05 -30.40 -28.11
CA LYS A 78 -42.27 -29.47 -27.00
C LYS A 78 -41.45 -29.85 -25.76
N ARG A 79 -41.31 -31.14 -25.46
CA ARG A 79 -40.47 -31.64 -24.35
C ARG A 79 -38.99 -31.36 -24.61
N ALA A 80 -38.50 -31.60 -25.82
CA ALA A 80 -37.11 -31.29 -26.20
C ALA A 80 -36.82 -29.78 -26.11
N ASP A 81 -37.74 -28.94 -26.60
CA ASP A 81 -37.63 -27.49 -26.50
C ASP A 81 -37.61 -27.00 -25.05
N LEU A 82 -38.43 -27.60 -24.17
CA LEU A 82 -38.42 -27.30 -22.74
C LEU A 82 -37.08 -27.69 -22.10
N VAL A 83 -36.57 -28.89 -22.37
CA VAL A 83 -35.28 -29.36 -21.83
C VAL A 83 -34.14 -28.45 -22.30
N ALA A 84 -34.13 -28.04 -23.57
CA ALA A 84 -33.14 -27.10 -24.10
C ALA A 84 -33.22 -25.74 -23.38
N GLN A 85 -34.44 -25.22 -23.13
CA GLN A 85 -34.62 -23.97 -22.39
C GLN A 85 -34.19 -24.08 -20.93
N LEU A 86 -34.53 -25.17 -20.24
CA LEU A 86 -34.11 -25.41 -18.85
C LEU A 86 -32.59 -25.46 -18.75
N LYS A 87 -31.91 -26.18 -19.66
CA LYS A 87 -30.45 -26.28 -19.69
C LYS A 87 -29.76 -24.92 -19.91
N VAL A 88 -30.25 -24.12 -20.87
CA VAL A 88 -29.71 -22.76 -21.10
C VAL A 88 -29.87 -21.88 -19.86
N VAL A 89 -31.01 -21.95 -19.17
CA VAL A 89 -31.24 -21.18 -17.94
C VAL A 89 -30.33 -21.67 -16.82
N GLN A 90 -30.17 -22.98 -16.66
CA GLN A 90 -29.26 -23.58 -15.68
C GLN A 90 -27.82 -23.14 -15.91
N ASP A 91 -27.30 -23.21 -17.14
CA ASP A 91 -25.93 -22.81 -17.50
C ASP A 91 -25.68 -21.32 -17.20
N VAL A 92 -26.64 -20.45 -17.54
CA VAL A 92 -26.56 -19.01 -17.27
C VAL A 92 -26.52 -18.75 -15.76
N LEU A 93 -27.43 -19.35 -15.00
CA LEU A 93 -27.51 -19.16 -13.55
C LEU A 93 -26.28 -19.72 -12.82
N GLN A 94 -25.77 -20.86 -13.25
CA GLN A 94 -24.56 -21.46 -12.70
C GLN A 94 -23.32 -20.62 -13.04
N GLY A 95 -23.27 -20.02 -14.23
CA GLY A 95 -22.24 -19.05 -14.62
C GLY A 95 -22.25 -17.78 -13.75
N VAL A 96 -23.44 -17.29 -13.39
CA VAL A 96 -23.60 -16.14 -12.49
C VAL A 96 -23.25 -16.52 -11.04
N ALA A 97 -23.75 -17.66 -10.54
CA ALA A 97 -23.52 -18.12 -9.18
C ALA A 97 -22.04 -18.44 -8.90
N SER A 98 -21.30 -18.94 -9.90
CA SER A 98 -19.86 -19.24 -9.79
C SER A 98 -18.95 -18.00 -9.82
N GLY A 99 -19.49 -16.79 -9.96
CA GLY A 99 -18.71 -15.55 -9.94
C GLY A 99 -17.98 -15.22 -11.26
N ASN A 100 -18.24 -15.98 -12.33
CA ASN A 100 -17.75 -15.69 -13.69
C ASN A 100 -18.51 -14.54 -14.39
N ALA A 101 -19.41 -13.86 -13.67
CA ALA A 101 -20.23 -12.74 -14.14
C ALA A 101 -19.44 -11.57 -14.76
N LEU A 102 -18.12 -11.48 -14.53
CA LEU A 102 -17.24 -10.50 -15.17
C LEU A 102 -17.11 -10.63 -16.70
N LYS A 103 -17.58 -11.73 -17.32
CA LYS A 103 -17.67 -11.88 -18.78
C LYS A 103 -19.05 -11.58 -19.39
N MET A 104 -20.07 -11.33 -18.58
CA MET A 104 -21.45 -11.14 -19.04
C MET A 104 -21.86 -9.65 -19.14
N GLN A 105 -20.89 -8.76 -19.37
CA GLN A 105 -21.16 -7.32 -19.46
C GLN A 105 -21.82 -6.90 -20.78
N ASP A 106 -21.91 -7.81 -21.76
CA ASP A 106 -22.37 -7.50 -23.13
C ASP A 106 -23.47 -8.44 -23.70
N THR A 107 -24.03 -9.38 -22.94
CA THR A 107 -25.10 -10.24 -23.47
C THR A 107 -26.47 -9.86 -22.93
N SER A 108 -27.50 -10.06 -23.77
CA SER A 108 -28.92 -9.93 -23.45
C SER A 108 -29.39 -10.73 -22.22
N ASP A 109 -28.50 -11.55 -21.65
CA ASP A 109 -28.72 -12.50 -20.55
C ASP A 109 -28.59 -11.87 -19.17
N ALA A 110 -28.07 -10.63 -19.08
CA ALA A 110 -28.16 -9.81 -17.87
C ALA A 110 -29.63 -9.54 -17.45
N LYS A 111 -30.61 -9.78 -18.34
CA LYS A 111 -32.03 -9.71 -17.99
C LYS A 111 -32.45 -10.78 -16.99
N PHE A 112 -31.80 -11.95 -16.93
CA PHE A 112 -32.14 -12.98 -15.94
C PHE A 112 -31.61 -12.68 -14.53
N ALA A 113 -30.78 -11.63 -14.39
CA ALA A 113 -30.25 -11.16 -13.12
C ALA A 113 -31.25 -10.32 -12.31
N ASP A 114 -32.26 -9.76 -12.98
CA ASP A 114 -33.34 -9.02 -12.32
C ASP A 114 -34.38 -10.00 -11.78
N GLY A 115 -34.66 -9.92 -10.47
CA GLY A 115 -35.53 -10.88 -9.78
C GLY A 115 -36.95 -10.93 -10.35
N ASP A 116 -37.43 -9.83 -10.90
CA ASP A 116 -38.76 -9.74 -11.51
C ASP A 116 -38.79 -10.39 -12.91
N SER A 117 -37.73 -10.22 -13.69
CA SER A 117 -37.54 -10.87 -14.99
C SER A 117 -37.39 -12.38 -14.86
N PHE A 118 -36.62 -12.85 -13.87
CA PHE A 118 -36.49 -14.27 -13.59
C PHE A 118 -37.83 -14.88 -13.17
N ARG A 119 -38.59 -14.23 -12.27
CA ARG A 119 -39.94 -14.71 -11.89
C ARG A 119 -40.88 -14.84 -13.07
N ALA A 120 -40.86 -13.89 -14.01
CA ALA A 120 -41.66 -13.97 -15.22
C ALA A 120 -41.26 -15.17 -16.10
N LYS A 121 -39.96 -15.47 -16.21
CA LYS A 121 -39.45 -16.64 -16.94
C LYS A 121 -39.77 -17.95 -16.21
N GLU A 122 -39.67 -18.00 -14.89
CA GLU A 122 -40.03 -19.15 -14.07
C GLU A 122 -41.53 -19.48 -14.22
N GLN A 123 -42.40 -18.47 -14.15
CA GLN A 123 -43.84 -18.65 -14.39
C GLN A 123 -44.13 -19.18 -15.80
N LEU A 124 -43.41 -18.69 -16.81
CA LEU A 124 -43.54 -19.19 -18.18
C LEU A 124 -43.11 -20.67 -18.26
N LEU A 125 -41.97 -21.05 -17.68
CA LEU A 125 -41.48 -22.44 -17.69
C LEU A 125 -42.41 -23.38 -16.90
N ARG A 126 -42.93 -22.95 -15.75
CA ARG A 126 -43.95 -23.71 -14.98
C ARG A 126 -45.21 -23.92 -15.82
N SER A 127 -45.71 -22.89 -16.50
CA SER A 127 -46.89 -23.02 -17.37
C SER A 127 -46.65 -23.98 -18.57
N GLN A 128 -45.41 -24.05 -19.07
CA GLN A 128 -45.03 -24.99 -20.13
C GLN A 128 -44.96 -26.43 -19.62
N VAL A 129 -44.45 -26.65 -18.40
CA VAL A 129 -44.49 -27.96 -17.71
C VAL A 129 -45.94 -28.40 -17.49
N GLU A 130 -46.79 -27.52 -16.96
CA GLU A 130 -48.22 -27.82 -16.73
C GLU A 130 -48.96 -28.15 -18.04
N SER A 131 -48.69 -27.40 -19.12
CA SER A 131 -49.25 -27.70 -20.44
C SER A 131 -48.76 -29.05 -20.98
N LEU A 132 -47.48 -29.37 -20.79
CA LEU A 132 -46.91 -30.65 -21.19
C LEU A 132 -47.45 -31.81 -20.35
N GLN A 133 -47.74 -31.59 -19.07
CA GLN A 133 -48.40 -32.57 -18.20
C GLN A 133 -49.84 -32.84 -18.63
N ALA A 134 -50.56 -31.81 -19.07
CA ALA A 134 -51.90 -31.98 -19.65
C ALA A 134 -51.84 -32.78 -20.96
N ASP A 135 -50.88 -32.48 -21.84
CA ASP A 135 -50.64 -33.21 -23.09
C ASP A 135 -50.24 -34.68 -22.81
N ALA A 136 -49.36 -34.90 -21.83
CA ALA A 136 -48.94 -36.21 -21.33
C ALA A 136 -50.11 -37.02 -20.76
N ALA A 137 -50.96 -36.41 -19.92
CA ALA A 137 -52.13 -37.07 -19.33
C ALA A 137 -53.21 -37.42 -20.36
N HIS A 138 -53.31 -36.67 -21.46
CA HIS A 138 -54.15 -36.99 -22.60
C HIS A 138 -53.60 -38.19 -23.37
N LEU A 139 -52.30 -38.18 -23.69
CA LEU A 139 -51.62 -39.26 -24.40
C LEU A 139 -51.61 -40.58 -23.60
N SER A 140 -51.41 -40.53 -22.28
CA SER A 140 -51.45 -41.71 -21.40
C SER A 140 -52.85 -42.34 -21.28
N ARG A 141 -53.92 -41.58 -21.54
CA ARG A 141 -55.29 -42.11 -21.61
C ARG A 141 -55.58 -42.78 -22.95
N GLU A 142 -54.91 -42.34 -24.02
CA GLU A 142 -55.09 -42.87 -25.39
C GLU A 142 -54.13 -44.02 -25.72
N LEU A 143 -52.93 -44.07 -25.11
CA LEU A 143 -51.91 -45.09 -25.35
C LEU A 143 -51.65 -45.92 -24.06
N VAL A 144 -52.01 -47.21 -24.11
CA VAL A 144 -52.06 -48.13 -22.94
C VAL A 144 -50.67 -48.52 -22.37
N SER A 145 -49.55 -48.15 -23.00
CA SER A 145 -48.22 -48.64 -22.56
C SER A 145 -47.07 -47.75 -23.03
N VAL A 146 -46.89 -46.58 -22.43
CA VAL A 146 -45.69 -45.77 -22.67
C VAL A 146 -45.16 -45.25 -21.33
N ASN A 147 -44.10 -45.88 -20.81
CA ASN A 147 -43.35 -45.43 -19.64
C ASN A 147 -42.58 -44.11 -19.88
N ASP A 148 -42.48 -43.67 -21.15
CA ASP A 148 -41.72 -42.47 -21.58
C ASP A 148 -42.45 -41.12 -21.41
N VAL A 149 -43.63 -41.12 -20.79
CA VAL A 149 -44.48 -39.92 -20.66
C VAL A 149 -44.26 -39.18 -19.32
N SER A 150 -43.35 -39.66 -18.46
CA SER A 150 -43.03 -38.98 -17.20
C SER A 150 -42.31 -37.64 -17.44
N LEU A 151 -42.74 -36.60 -16.70
CA LEU A 151 -42.14 -35.27 -16.68
C LEU A 151 -41.44 -34.94 -15.34
N THR A 152 -41.25 -35.94 -14.48
CA THR A 152 -40.62 -35.79 -13.16
C THR A 152 -39.23 -35.15 -13.23
N ASP A 153 -38.42 -35.56 -14.21
CA ASP A 153 -37.06 -35.03 -14.38
C ASP A 153 -37.08 -33.53 -14.74
N GLN A 154 -38.09 -33.09 -15.50
CA GLN A 154 -38.27 -31.68 -15.87
C GLN A 154 -38.76 -30.84 -14.68
N GLU A 155 -39.58 -31.40 -13.80
CA GLU A 155 -40.00 -30.75 -12.54
C GLU A 155 -38.83 -30.60 -11.58
N GLU A 156 -38.04 -31.66 -11.38
CA GLU A 156 -36.84 -31.64 -10.55
C GLU A 156 -35.80 -30.64 -11.08
N GLN A 157 -35.56 -30.61 -12.40
CA GLN A 157 -34.69 -29.61 -13.04
C GLN A 157 -35.21 -28.18 -12.86
N LEU A 158 -36.52 -27.96 -12.92
CA LEU A 158 -37.10 -26.64 -12.72
C LEU A 158 -36.94 -26.16 -11.26
N ASP A 159 -37.12 -27.05 -10.28
CA ASP A 159 -36.87 -26.74 -8.87
C ASP A 159 -35.38 -26.45 -8.59
N GLU A 160 -34.46 -27.20 -9.23
CA GLU A 160 -33.02 -26.93 -9.16
C GLU A 160 -32.69 -25.55 -9.75
N ILE A 161 -33.26 -25.20 -10.91
CA ILE A 161 -33.12 -23.90 -11.55
C ILE A 161 -33.65 -22.78 -10.65
N SER A 162 -34.81 -22.95 -10.02
CA SER A 162 -35.35 -21.96 -9.07
C SER A 162 -34.42 -21.76 -7.87
N SER A 163 -33.80 -22.83 -7.37
CA SER A 163 -32.81 -22.73 -6.28
C SER A 163 -31.53 -21.99 -6.72
N LEU A 164 -31.02 -22.29 -7.92
CA LEU A 164 -29.86 -21.63 -8.52
C LEU A 164 -30.13 -20.15 -8.77
N ALA A 165 -31.35 -19.80 -9.16
CA ALA A 165 -31.74 -18.42 -9.39
C ALA A 165 -31.76 -17.58 -8.11
N LEU A 166 -32.19 -18.16 -7.00
CA LEU A 166 -32.10 -17.49 -5.69
C LEU A 166 -30.64 -17.22 -5.33
N VAL A 167 -29.74 -18.19 -5.52
CA VAL A 167 -28.31 -18.04 -5.26
C VAL A 167 -27.68 -16.99 -6.17
N ALA A 168 -27.98 -17.02 -7.47
CA ALA A 168 -27.50 -16.06 -8.45
C ALA A 168 -27.98 -14.63 -8.13
N SER A 169 -29.27 -14.46 -7.80
CA SER A 169 -29.85 -13.17 -7.41
C SER A 169 -29.18 -12.59 -6.16
N ASN A 170 -28.95 -13.42 -5.14
CA ASN A 170 -28.22 -13.00 -3.94
C ASN A 170 -26.78 -12.59 -4.27
N SER A 171 -26.09 -13.33 -5.14
CA SER A 171 -24.73 -13.00 -5.59
C SER A 171 -24.69 -11.66 -6.33
N ILE A 172 -25.61 -11.42 -7.27
CA ILE A 172 -25.73 -10.16 -8.02
C ILE A 172 -26.00 -8.99 -7.08
N ASN A 173 -26.93 -9.14 -6.13
CA ASN A 173 -27.23 -8.11 -5.15
C ASN A 173 -26.02 -7.80 -4.26
N ALA A 174 -25.29 -8.82 -3.81
CA ALA A 174 -24.05 -8.64 -3.05
C ALA A 174 -22.97 -7.91 -3.88
N HIS A 175 -22.82 -8.26 -5.16
CA HIS A 175 -21.90 -7.57 -6.07
C HIS A 175 -22.32 -6.12 -6.34
N ARG A 176 -23.62 -5.86 -6.48
CA ARG A 176 -24.16 -4.51 -6.65
C ARG A 176 -23.91 -3.66 -5.41
N GLN A 177 -24.25 -4.16 -4.22
CA GLN A 177 -23.98 -3.47 -2.95
C GLN A 177 -22.48 -3.21 -2.77
N LYS A 178 -21.63 -4.19 -3.11
CA LYS A 178 -20.18 -4.01 -3.07
C LYS A 178 -19.71 -2.91 -4.03
N ARG A 179 -20.25 -2.86 -5.25
CA ARG A 179 -19.94 -1.79 -6.23
C ARG A 179 -20.40 -0.43 -5.75
N GLU A 180 -21.62 -0.31 -5.23
CA GLU A 180 -22.16 0.92 -4.66
C GLU A 180 -21.29 1.39 -3.48
N ALA A 181 -20.98 0.51 -2.52
CA ALA A 181 -20.09 0.82 -1.40
C ALA A 181 -18.67 1.22 -1.85
N THR A 182 -18.14 0.57 -2.89
CA THR A 182 -16.83 0.93 -3.47
C THR A 182 -16.89 2.32 -4.12
N GLN A 183 -17.97 2.63 -4.86
CA GLN A 183 -18.18 3.92 -5.50
C GLN A 183 -18.29 5.04 -4.46
N ASP A 184 -19.08 4.82 -3.40
CA ASP A 184 -19.26 5.78 -2.31
C ASP A 184 -17.94 6.01 -1.57
N GLY A 185 -17.20 4.94 -1.26
CA GLY A 185 -15.87 5.02 -0.66
C GLY A 185 -14.86 5.79 -1.53
N ILE A 186 -14.89 5.62 -2.85
CA ILE A 186 -14.03 6.39 -3.77
C ILE A 186 -14.38 7.88 -3.72
N GLN A 187 -15.67 8.24 -3.66
CA GLN A 187 -16.08 9.64 -3.56
C GLN A 187 -15.66 10.29 -2.24
N GLU A 188 -15.81 9.56 -1.13
CA GLU A 188 -15.35 9.98 0.19
C GLU A 188 -13.83 10.17 0.21
N PHE A 189 -13.08 9.19 -0.30
CA PHE A 189 -11.64 9.26 -0.46
C PHE A 189 -11.21 10.52 -1.25
N GLU A 190 -11.81 10.77 -2.41
CA GLU A 190 -11.49 11.92 -3.25
C GLU A 190 -11.80 13.25 -2.56
N ALA A 191 -12.90 13.32 -1.79
CA ALA A 191 -13.26 14.51 -1.03
C ALA A 191 -12.22 14.82 0.06
N GLU A 192 -11.82 13.83 0.85
CA GLU A 192 -10.83 14.00 1.91
C GLU A 192 -9.42 14.27 1.35
N ARG A 193 -9.01 13.52 0.32
CA ARG A 193 -7.77 13.77 -0.43
C ARG A 193 -7.70 15.22 -0.89
N LYS A 194 -8.74 15.72 -1.52
CA LYS A 194 -8.77 17.10 -2.06
C LYS A 194 -8.65 18.15 -0.96
N ARG A 195 -9.29 17.95 0.20
CA ARG A 195 -9.16 18.85 1.35
C ARG A 195 -7.72 18.88 1.87
N LEU A 196 -7.12 17.71 2.09
CA LEU A 196 -5.73 17.56 2.53
C LEU A 196 -4.75 18.23 1.57
N LEU A 197 -4.87 17.95 0.27
CA LEU A 197 -4.03 18.56 -0.77
C LEU A 197 -4.17 20.08 -0.81
N THR A 198 -5.40 20.59 -0.73
CA THR A 198 -5.67 22.03 -0.76
C THR A 198 -5.04 22.71 0.44
N TRP A 199 -5.22 22.15 1.64
CA TRP A 199 -4.61 22.67 2.85
C TRP A 199 -3.08 22.68 2.75
N CYS A 200 -2.46 21.56 2.35
CA CYS A 200 -1.00 21.46 2.26
C CYS A 200 -0.41 22.47 1.26
N ARG A 201 -1.04 22.61 0.08
CA ARG A 201 -0.63 23.57 -0.95
C ARG A 201 -0.79 25.01 -0.47
N GLN A 202 -1.86 25.31 0.27
CA GLN A 202 -2.05 26.64 0.86
C GLN A 202 -0.98 26.95 1.89
N GLN A 203 -0.66 26.01 2.79
CA GLN A 203 0.39 26.22 3.79
C GLN A 203 1.76 26.40 3.15
N LYS A 204 2.07 25.63 2.10
CA LYS A 204 3.31 25.81 1.34
C LYS A 204 3.37 27.18 0.68
N THR A 205 2.29 27.61 0.04
CA THR A 205 2.21 28.94 -0.59
C THR A 205 2.39 30.06 0.44
N ASN A 206 1.77 29.93 1.62
CA ASN A 206 1.93 30.88 2.71
C ASN A 206 3.39 30.92 3.20
N LEU A 207 4.02 29.76 3.38
CA LEU A 207 5.43 29.64 3.78
C LEU A 207 6.37 30.30 2.76
N ASP A 208 6.15 30.06 1.47
CA ASP A 208 6.97 30.59 0.39
C ASP A 208 6.82 32.12 0.25
N ALA A 209 5.65 32.67 0.61
CA ALA A 209 5.40 34.12 0.61
C ALA A 209 6.10 34.85 1.78
N MET A 210 6.55 34.15 2.82
CA MET A 210 7.19 34.75 3.98
C MET A 210 8.67 35.07 3.70
N THR A 211 8.99 36.36 3.77
CA THR A 211 10.35 36.88 3.61
C THR A 211 11.04 37.17 4.93
N GLU A 212 10.28 37.54 5.95
CA GLU A 212 10.81 37.96 7.24
C GLU A 212 11.04 36.76 8.16
N PRO A 213 12.22 36.67 8.81
CA PRO A 213 12.58 35.57 9.69
C PRO A 213 11.63 35.24 10.84
N GLU A 214 11.15 36.27 11.53
CA GLU A 214 10.29 36.13 12.70
C GLU A 214 8.95 35.51 12.30
N HIS A 215 8.37 36.00 11.20
CA HIS A 215 7.16 35.43 10.60
C HIS A 215 7.33 33.97 10.16
N VAL A 216 8.48 33.61 9.58
CA VAL A 216 8.77 32.20 9.24
C VAL A 216 8.82 31.32 10.49
N GLN A 217 9.46 31.78 11.58
CA GLN A 217 9.56 31.02 12.82
C GLN A 217 8.20 30.82 13.47
N GLU A 218 7.40 31.89 13.59
CA GLU A 218 6.05 31.84 14.15
C GLU A 218 5.13 30.94 13.33
N PHE A 219 5.17 31.07 12.01
CA PHE A 219 4.37 30.22 11.11
C PHE A 219 4.76 28.76 11.21
N CYS A 220 6.06 28.43 11.21
CA CYS A 220 6.50 27.05 11.36
C CYS A 220 6.18 26.48 12.75
N ALA A 221 6.21 27.28 13.81
CA ALA A 221 5.75 26.86 15.14
C ALA A 221 4.25 26.56 15.14
N SER A 222 3.43 27.39 14.48
CA SER A 222 2.00 27.14 14.29
C SER A 222 1.75 25.86 13.47
N LEU A 223 2.52 25.67 12.38
CA LEU A 223 2.44 24.47 11.56
C LEU A 223 2.79 23.21 12.34
N LEU A 224 3.83 23.27 13.19
CA LEU A 224 4.20 22.19 14.11
C LEU A 224 3.08 21.81 15.07
N GLY A 225 2.36 22.81 15.60
CA GLY A 225 1.19 22.59 16.44
C GLY A 225 0.02 21.90 15.72
N ASN A 226 -0.11 22.12 14.41
CA ASN A 226 -1.18 21.53 13.59
C ASN A 226 -0.82 20.15 13.00
N PHE A 227 0.45 19.73 13.02
CA PHE A 227 0.87 18.45 12.43
C PHE A 227 0.16 17.23 13.02
N PRO A 228 -0.05 17.09 14.35
CA PRO A 228 -0.72 15.91 14.89
C PRO A 228 -2.13 15.71 14.34
N THR A 229 -2.90 16.80 14.21
CA THR A 229 -4.24 16.76 13.62
C THR A 229 -4.21 16.37 12.14
N MET A 230 -3.22 16.85 11.41
CA MET A 230 -3.08 16.53 9.99
C MET A 230 -2.56 15.11 9.74
N GLU A 231 -1.71 14.60 10.64
CA GLU A 231 -1.28 13.20 10.64
C GLU A 231 -2.48 12.27 10.90
N GLU A 232 -3.35 12.62 11.84
CA GLU A 232 -4.60 11.89 12.07
C GLU A 232 -5.52 11.90 10.84
N ASN A 233 -5.71 13.07 10.22
CA ASN A 233 -6.50 13.17 8.99
C ASN A 233 -5.91 12.31 7.86
N PHE A 234 -4.58 12.20 7.78
CA PHE A 234 -3.91 11.34 6.81
C PHE A 234 -4.11 9.85 7.14
N ASN A 235 -4.09 9.47 8.42
CA ASN A 235 -4.40 8.10 8.85
C ASN A 235 -5.84 7.72 8.50
N VAL A 236 -6.81 8.60 8.75
CA VAL A 236 -8.21 8.38 8.35
C VAL A 236 -8.32 8.19 6.83
N LEU A 237 -7.58 8.98 6.04
CA LEU A 237 -7.54 8.80 4.59
C LEU A 237 -6.98 7.42 4.18
N LEU A 238 -5.97 6.92 4.89
CA LEU A 238 -5.41 5.58 4.67
C LEU A 238 -6.40 4.47 5.02
N GLU A 239 -7.13 4.60 6.13
CA GLU A 239 -8.17 3.65 6.55
C GLU A 239 -9.31 3.58 5.51
N VAL A 240 -9.75 4.72 4.98
CA VAL A 240 -10.76 4.77 3.91
C VAL A 240 -10.23 4.17 2.60
N ALA A 241 -8.95 4.35 2.31
CA ALA A 241 -8.34 3.87 1.08
C ALA A 241 -7.98 2.37 1.09
N GLU A 242 -7.74 1.77 2.25
CA GLU A 242 -7.36 0.36 2.40
C GLU A 242 -8.28 -0.62 1.64
N PRO A 243 -9.62 -0.59 1.81
CA PRO A 243 -10.52 -1.47 1.06
C PRO A 243 -10.58 -1.16 -0.44
N LEU A 244 -10.10 0.01 -0.86
CA LEU A 244 -10.14 0.53 -2.23
C LEU A 244 -8.80 0.37 -2.98
N LEU A 245 -7.75 -0.14 -2.33
CA LEU A 245 -6.41 -0.31 -2.90
C LEU A 245 -6.34 -1.04 -4.25
N PRO A 246 -7.22 -1.98 -4.63
CA PRO A 246 -7.21 -2.55 -5.97
C PRO A 246 -7.42 -1.52 -7.10
N ASN A 247 -7.95 -0.33 -6.79
CA ASN A 247 -8.12 0.76 -7.73
C ASN A 247 -6.82 1.57 -7.89
N LEU A 248 -6.30 1.63 -9.12
CA LEU A 248 -5.06 2.35 -9.44
C LEU A 248 -5.16 3.86 -9.20
N ASP A 249 -6.33 4.48 -9.40
CA ASP A 249 -6.52 5.90 -9.19
C ASP A 249 -6.42 6.27 -7.70
N VAL A 250 -6.95 5.40 -6.82
CA VAL A 250 -6.81 5.55 -5.36
C VAL A 250 -5.34 5.43 -4.94
N GLN A 251 -4.60 4.46 -5.49
CA GLN A 251 -3.16 4.32 -5.22
C GLN A 251 -2.39 5.58 -5.65
N ASN A 252 -2.65 6.08 -6.86
CA ASN A 252 -1.99 7.29 -7.37
C ASN A 252 -2.36 8.52 -6.53
N GLY A 253 -3.62 8.66 -6.12
CA GLY A 253 -4.09 9.73 -5.26
C GLY A 253 -3.44 9.71 -3.87
N LEU A 254 -3.25 8.53 -3.29
CA LEU A 254 -2.51 8.36 -2.03
C LEU A 254 -1.05 8.78 -2.18
N ILE A 255 -0.37 8.36 -3.25
CA ILE A 255 1.02 8.73 -3.52
C ILE A 255 1.14 10.26 -3.64
N GLU A 256 0.28 10.91 -4.44
CA GLU A 256 0.28 12.37 -4.60
C GLU A 256 0.08 13.08 -3.24
N THR A 257 -0.88 12.60 -2.44
CA THR A 257 -1.17 13.20 -1.13
C THR A 257 0.03 13.09 -0.20
N ASN A 258 0.67 11.92 -0.19
CA ASN A 258 1.86 11.67 0.62
C ASN A 258 3.05 12.53 0.18
N GLU A 259 3.28 12.64 -1.13
CA GLU A 259 4.33 13.49 -1.70
C GLU A 259 4.14 14.95 -1.29
N VAL A 260 2.92 15.49 -1.44
CA VAL A 260 2.61 16.88 -1.08
C VAL A 260 2.77 17.12 0.43
N TRP A 261 2.34 16.17 1.26
CA TRP A 261 2.50 16.22 2.70
C TRP A 261 3.96 16.27 3.13
N PHE A 262 4.80 15.33 2.65
CA PHE A 262 6.23 15.33 2.93
C PHE A 262 6.93 16.58 2.38
N HIS A 263 6.55 17.03 1.19
CA HIS A 263 7.11 18.25 0.61
C HIS A 263 6.85 19.47 1.48
N LEU A 264 5.67 19.59 2.11
CA LEU A 264 5.38 20.68 3.05
C LEU A 264 6.31 20.62 4.27
N GLN A 265 6.48 19.45 4.88
CA GLN A 265 7.37 19.27 6.04
C GLN A 265 8.82 19.61 5.71
N VAL A 266 9.32 19.11 4.57
CA VAL A 266 10.67 19.41 4.10
C VAL A 266 10.82 20.91 3.81
N SER A 267 9.84 21.53 3.16
CA SER A 267 9.88 22.97 2.86
C SER A 267 9.91 23.81 4.15
N ALA A 268 9.09 23.47 5.14
CA ALA A 268 9.08 24.13 6.45
C ALA A 268 10.44 24.02 7.16
N PHE A 269 11.03 22.83 7.15
CA PHE A 269 12.37 22.62 7.71
C PHE A 269 13.44 23.40 6.94
N GLU A 270 13.40 23.38 5.60
CA GLU A 270 14.33 24.14 4.76
C GLU A 270 14.26 25.63 5.04
N ARG A 271 13.05 26.16 5.18
CA ARG A 271 12.84 27.59 5.43
C ARG A 271 13.30 28.01 6.82
N LEU A 272 13.02 27.21 7.85
CA LEU A 272 13.58 27.42 9.19
C LEU A 272 15.11 27.34 9.20
N ARG A 273 15.67 26.35 8.51
CA ARG A 273 17.12 26.19 8.40
C ARG A 273 17.75 27.37 7.65
N GLN A 274 17.10 27.87 6.60
CA GLN A 274 17.56 29.03 5.86
C GLN A 274 17.54 30.28 6.74
N VAL A 275 16.48 30.50 7.51
CA VAL A 275 16.41 31.56 8.54
C VAL A 275 17.60 31.45 9.50
N LEU A 276 17.86 30.26 10.06
CA LEU A 276 18.97 30.04 10.98
C LEU A 276 20.35 30.21 10.31
N LEU A 277 20.51 29.84 9.04
CA LEU A 277 21.79 29.89 8.32
C LEU A 277 22.03 31.19 7.56
N GLU A 278 21.04 32.05 7.37
CA GLU A 278 21.19 33.33 6.66
C GLU A 278 21.24 34.52 7.63
N ILE A 279 20.57 34.42 8.78
CA ILE A 279 20.53 35.51 9.77
C ILE A 279 21.71 35.40 10.72
N HIS A 280 22.01 34.18 11.19
CA HIS A 280 23.09 33.95 12.15
C HIS A 280 24.47 34.36 11.62
N PRO A 281 24.81 34.14 10.34
CA PRO A 281 26.08 34.66 9.80
C PRO A 281 26.06 36.16 9.52
N LYS A 282 24.89 36.76 9.24
CA LYS A 282 24.77 38.20 9.00
C LYS A 282 24.78 39.03 10.28
N SER A 283 24.43 38.45 11.42
CA SER A 283 24.44 39.14 12.71
C SER A 283 25.84 39.40 13.25
N LYS A 284 26.88 38.77 12.69
CA LYS A 284 28.28 38.80 13.18
C LYS A 284 28.44 38.38 14.65
N LEU A 285 27.38 37.86 15.26
CA LEU A 285 27.36 37.46 16.66
C LEU A 285 28.41 36.38 16.93
N GLU A 286 28.68 35.50 15.96
CA GLU A 286 29.74 34.49 16.08
C GLU A 286 31.15 35.10 16.14
N ASP A 287 31.40 36.14 15.35
CA ASP A 287 32.68 36.83 15.32
C ASP A 287 32.88 37.59 16.63
N GLU A 288 31.84 38.27 17.12
CA GLU A 288 31.84 38.96 18.41
C GLU A 288 32.01 37.98 19.59
N VAL A 289 31.26 36.88 19.61
CA VAL A 289 31.37 35.85 20.67
C VAL A 289 32.75 35.21 20.67
N ARG A 290 33.38 35.02 19.50
CA ARG A 290 34.75 34.51 19.38
C ARG A 290 35.77 35.53 19.89
N GLU A 291 35.61 36.79 19.52
CA GLU A 291 36.46 37.91 19.96
C GLU A 291 36.41 38.08 21.50
N PHE A 292 35.21 38.03 22.08
CA PHE A 292 34.99 38.18 23.52
C PHE A 292 35.05 36.86 24.30
N SER A 293 35.41 35.74 23.67
CA SER A 293 35.46 34.42 24.33
C SER A 293 36.43 34.34 25.52
N THR A 294 37.45 35.20 25.54
CA THR A 294 38.43 35.29 26.64
C THR A 294 38.21 36.46 27.59
N PHE A 295 37.19 37.28 27.33
CA PHE A 295 36.88 38.51 28.06
C PHE A 295 36.59 38.21 29.54
N SER A 296 35.74 37.22 29.83
CA SER A 296 35.40 36.85 31.20
C SER A 296 36.60 36.43 32.04
N ARG A 297 37.55 35.70 31.43
CA ARG A 297 38.79 35.31 32.12
C ARG A 297 39.67 36.52 32.41
N ARG A 298 39.88 37.38 31.41
CA ARG A 298 40.71 38.59 31.55
C ARG A 298 40.14 39.57 32.60
N ILE A 299 38.82 39.74 32.61
CA ILE A 299 38.13 40.60 33.59
C ILE A 299 38.10 39.98 34.98
N ARG A 300 37.94 38.66 35.09
CA ARG A 300 37.99 37.98 36.40
C ARG A 300 39.31 38.25 37.10
N ASP A 301 40.42 38.03 36.40
CA ASP A 301 41.76 38.20 36.97
C ASP A 301 41.99 39.68 37.36
N PHE A 302 41.62 40.62 36.48
CA PHE A 302 41.70 42.06 36.75
C PHE A 302 40.85 42.49 37.96
N LEU A 303 39.59 42.05 38.05
CA LEU A 303 38.69 42.41 39.16
C LEU A 303 39.17 41.84 40.50
N ILE A 304 39.74 40.62 40.50
CA ILE A 304 40.34 40.02 41.69
C ILE A 304 41.58 40.81 42.12
N GLU A 305 42.50 41.10 41.20
CA GLU A 305 43.70 41.90 41.49
C GLU A 305 43.36 43.30 41.99
N PHE A 306 42.39 43.96 41.35
CA PHE A 306 41.93 45.29 41.71
C PHE A 306 41.24 45.30 43.08
N SER A 307 40.37 44.32 43.36
CA SER A 307 39.73 44.15 44.67
C SER A 307 40.77 43.89 45.77
N ASN A 308 41.80 43.08 45.49
CA ASN A 308 42.88 42.81 46.45
C ASN A 308 43.73 44.05 46.74
N LEU A 309 44.07 44.83 45.71
CA LEU A 309 44.83 46.07 45.85
C LEU A 309 44.06 47.13 46.66
N LEU A 310 42.75 47.21 46.43
CA LEU A 310 41.83 48.07 47.15
C LEU A 310 41.56 47.61 48.60
N SER A 311 41.83 46.34 48.93
CA SER A 311 41.67 45.80 50.29
C SER A 311 42.87 46.09 51.22
N ALA A 312 43.90 46.79 50.73
CA ALA A 312 45.12 47.13 51.47
C ALA A 312 45.05 48.32 52.48
N PRO A 313 44.14 49.31 52.40
CA PRO A 313 44.14 50.45 53.33
C PRO A 313 43.77 50.07 54.77
N SER A 314 44.56 50.51 55.74
CA SER A 314 44.37 50.23 57.17
C SER A 314 43.53 51.27 57.92
N ASP A 315 43.27 52.44 57.33
CA ASP A 315 42.54 53.55 57.94
C ASP A 315 41.04 53.56 57.59
N ALA A 316 40.20 53.89 58.57
CA ALA A 316 38.75 53.78 58.47
C ALA A 316 38.11 54.71 57.44
N GLU A 317 38.74 55.87 57.16
CA GLU A 317 38.26 56.85 56.19
C GLU A 317 38.46 56.35 54.76
N SER A 318 39.65 55.83 54.44
CA SER A 318 39.92 55.18 53.14
C SER A 318 39.09 53.91 52.91
N GLN A 319 38.87 53.11 53.95
CA GLN A 319 38.00 51.92 53.85
C GLN A 319 36.56 52.28 53.48
N SER A 320 36.03 53.39 54.00
CA SER A 320 34.66 53.85 53.69
C SER A 320 34.47 54.25 52.23
N LEU A 321 35.52 54.79 51.58
CA LEU A 321 35.52 55.20 50.18
C LEU A 321 35.72 54.02 49.22
N VAL A 322 36.47 53.01 49.64
CA VAL A 322 36.86 51.87 48.80
C VAL A 322 35.83 50.74 48.83
N ARG A 323 35.11 50.58 49.95
CA ARG A 323 34.09 49.53 50.13
C ARG A 323 33.03 49.45 49.00
N PRO A 324 32.43 50.56 48.52
CA PRO A 324 31.45 50.49 47.44
C PRO A 324 32.05 49.97 46.12
N VAL A 325 33.33 50.24 45.87
CA VAL A 325 34.05 49.80 44.67
C VAL A 325 34.35 48.31 44.75
N VAL A 326 34.74 47.82 45.92
CA VAL A 326 34.94 46.38 46.18
C VAL A 326 33.62 45.61 46.04
N GLU A 327 32.53 46.10 46.63
CA GLU A 327 31.19 45.50 46.51
C GLU A 327 30.72 45.44 45.04
N GLN A 328 31.02 46.47 44.23
CA GLN A 328 30.75 46.45 42.79
C GLN A 328 31.62 45.45 42.01
N CYS A 329 32.90 45.29 42.38
CA CYS A 329 33.77 44.28 41.79
C CYS A 329 33.28 42.87 42.08
N GLU A 330 32.86 42.60 43.32
CA GLU A 330 32.25 41.33 43.72
C GLU A 330 30.94 41.06 42.98
N ALA A 331 30.08 42.07 42.83
CA ALA A 331 28.84 41.96 42.05
C ALA A 331 29.10 41.65 40.56
N LEU A 332 30.14 42.24 39.96
CA LEU A 332 30.54 41.94 38.58
C LEU A 332 31.12 40.52 38.46
N LEU A 333 31.93 40.08 39.43
CA LEU A 333 32.45 38.72 39.49
C LEU A 333 31.34 37.67 39.56
N LEU A 334 30.23 37.95 40.26
CA LEU A 334 29.06 37.07 40.34
C LEU A 334 28.33 36.90 38.99
N ASN A 335 28.42 37.90 38.10
CA ASN A 335 27.76 37.86 36.78
C ASN A 335 28.61 37.19 35.69
N LEU A 336 29.93 37.06 35.87
CA LEU A 336 30.83 36.47 34.89
C LEU A 336 30.50 35.01 34.51
N PRO A 337 30.08 34.11 35.42
CA PRO A 337 29.70 32.74 35.06
C PRO A 337 28.51 32.67 34.10
N ALA A 338 27.56 33.61 34.19
CA ALA A 338 26.42 33.67 33.28
C ALA A 338 26.86 34.04 31.85
N HIS A 339 27.80 34.98 31.72
CA HIS A 339 28.41 35.32 30.44
C HIS A 339 29.21 34.14 29.86
N GLU A 340 30.03 33.47 30.67
CA GLU A 340 30.79 32.28 30.23
C GLU A 340 29.84 31.16 29.74
N SER A 341 28.72 30.96 30.43
CA SER A 341 27.68 30.01 30.04
C SER A 341 27.06 30.37 28.68
N LEU A 342 26.67 31.63 28.48
CA LEU A 342 26.08 32.11 27.22
C LEU A 342 27.05 31.96 26.03
N VAL A 343 28.31 32.37 26.21
CA VAL A 343 29.37 32.22 25.19
C VAL A 343 29.59 30.74 24.85
N SER A 344 29.62 29.87 25.85
CA SER A 344 29.75 28.43 25.67
C SER A 344 28.55 27.83 24.91
N GLN A 345 27.32 28.22 25.27
CA GLN A 345 26.09 27.77 24.62
C GLN A 345 26.02 28.21 23.16
N LEU A 346 26.39 29.45 22.85
CA LEU A 346 26.47 29.97 21.48
C LEU A 346 27.50 29.18 20.66
N ARG A 347 28.68 28.92 21.21
CA ARG A 347 29.71 28.10 20.53
C ARG A 347 29.23 26.66 20.27
N LEU A 348 28.56 26.04 21.25
CA LEU A 348 27.96 24.71 21.10
C LEU A 348 26.82 24.69 20.08
N PHE A 349 26.05 25.76 19.99
CA PHE A 349 25.01 25.92 18.98
C PHE A 349 25.61 25.99 17.57
N THR A 350 26.62 26.85 17.34
CA THR A 350 27.33 26.94 16.05
C THR A 350 27.89 25.59 15.61
N HIS A 351 28.61 24.90 16.49
CA HIS A 351 29.20 23.61 16.16
C HIS A 351 28.15 22.54 15.79
N ARG A 352 27.02 22.51 16.49
CA ARG A 352 25.89 21.62 16.15
C ARG A 352 25.26 21.98 14.80
N MET A 353 25.13 23.27 14.51
CA MET A 353 24.59 23.75 13.23
C MET A 353 25.49 23.37 12.05
N GLU A 354 26.80 23.49 12.19
CA GLU A 354 27.78 23.06 11.19
C GLU A 354 27.71 21.54 10.94
N ALA A 355 27.72 20.74 12.01
CA ALA A 355 27.63 19.28 11.92
C ALA A 355 26.28 18.79 11.35
N SER A 356 25.19 19.52 11.63
CA SER A 356 23.85 19.22 11.11
C SER A 356 23.72 19.49 9.61
N ARG A 357 24.56 20.35 9.03
CA ARG A 357 24.45 20.79 7.64
C ARG A 357 24.53 19.62 6.65
N GLU A 358 25.49 18.71 6.85
CA GLU A 358 25.72 17.52 6.00
C GLU A 358 24.70 16.42 6.29
N SER A 359 24.40 16.19 7.57
CA SER A 359 23.40 15.22 8.02
C SER A 359 22.02 15.49 7.41
N TYR A 360 21.65 16.77 7.29
CA TYR A 360 20.43 17.20 6.63
C TYR A 360 20.36 16.85 5.14
N GLN A 361 21.46 16.98 4.39
CA GLN A 361 21.42 16.67 2.95
C GLN A 361 21.12 15.19 2.72
N SER A 362 21.67 14.32 3.56
CA SER A 362 21.37 12.89 3.58
C SER A 362 19.92 12.63 3.99
N PHE A 363 19.42 13.30 5.03
CA PHE A 363 18.02 13.20 5.46
C PHE A 363 17.05 13.65 4.37
N ARG A 364 17.28 14.80 3.74
CA ARG A 364 16.46 15.32 2.63
C ARG A 364 16.40 14.34 1.46
N ARG A 365 17.54 13.78 1.06
CA ARG A 365 17.59 12.77 -0.02
C ARG A 365 16.84 11.51 0.36
N ALA A 366 16.89 11.09 1.63
CA ALA A 366 16.17 9.92 2.10
C ALA A 366 14.66 10.17 2.17
N VAL A 367 14.21 11.28 2.76
CA VAL A 367 12.78 11.62 2.88
C VAL A 367 12.13 11.84 1.52
N LEU A 368 12.83 12.50 0.59
CA LEU A 368 12.33 12.71 -0.78
C LEU A 368 12.65 11.55 -1.74
N ALA A 369 13.23 10.45 -1.24
CA ALA A 369 13.44 9.27 -2.07
C ALA A 369 12.10 8.61 -2.40
N ARG A 370 11.98 8.14 -3.64
CA ARG A 370 10.78 7.43 -4.14
C ARG A 370 10.40 6.20 -3.31
N LEU A 371 11.36 5.59 -2.62
CA LEU A 371 11.13 4.49 -1.67
C LEU A 371 10.32 4.92 -0.44
N THR A 372 10.49 6.15 0.05
CA THR A 372 9.79 6.68 1.23
C THR A 372 8.31 6.94 0.92
N PHE A 373 8.02 7.37 -0.31
CA PHE A 373 6.64 7.56 -0.79
C PHE A 373 5.90 6.22 -0.99
N LEU A 374 6.63 5.16 -1.35
CA LEU A 374 6.10 3.81 -1.57
C LEU A 374 6.01 2.96 -0.28
N SER A 375 6.84 3.25 0.74
CA SER A 375 6.91 2.48 1.99
C SER A 375 6.00 3.01 3.11
N SER A 376 5.20 4.05 2.84
CA SER A 376 4.33 4.69 3.84
C SER A 376 3.10 3.86 4.23
N SER A 377 3.03 2.59 3.82
CA SER A 377 2.10 1.60 4.38
C SER A 377 2.73 0.74 5.50
N ALA A 378 3.93 1.07 5.97
CA ALA A 378 4.48 0.53 7.21
C ALA A 378 4.99 1.66 8.10
N PRO A 379 4.72 1.67 9.41
CA PRO A 379 4.96 2.84 10.24
C PRO A 379 6.47 2.94 10.45
N ALA A 380 7.11 3.94 9.84
CA ALA A 380 8.51 4.27 10.08
C ALA A 380 8.78 4.46 11.59
N LEU A 381 7.76 4.86 12.35
CA LEU A 381 7.78 4.92 13.81
C LEU A 381 7.84 3.54 14.47
N THR A 382 7.09 2.54 13.98
CA THR A 382 7.13 1.16 14.48
C THR A 382 8.43 0.45 14.10
N ALA A 383 8.94 0.67 12.89
CA ALA A 383 10.26 0.18 12.50
C ALA A 383 11.39 0.88 13.28
N SER A 384 11.24 2.17 13.61
CA SER A 384 12.17 2.92 14.45
C SER A 384 12.10 2.47 15.92
N MET A 385 10.90 2.24 16.46
CA MET A 385 10.70 1.69 17.81
C MET A 385 11.24 0.26 17.91
N HIS A 386 11.00 -0.59 16.91
CA HIS A 386 11.55 -1.94 16.86
C HIS A 386 13.09 -1.93 16.79
N ARG A 387 13.69 -1.05 15.97
CA ARG A 387 15.15 -0.86 15.94
C ARG A 387 15.71 -0.29 17.25
N LYS A 388 14.95 0.57 17.94
CA LYS A 388 15.30 1.09 19.27
C LYS A 388 15.26 -0.02 20.33
N GLU A 389 14.24 -0.87 20.30
CA GLU A 389 14.11 -2.05 21.18
C GLU A 389 15.23 -3.05 20.92
N GLU A 390 15.55 -3.34 19.65
CA GLU A 390 16.65 -4.20 19.26
C GLU A 390 18.00 -3.63 19.76
N TYR A 391 18.23 -2.33 19.58
CA TYR A 391 19.42 -1.65 20.09
C TYR A 391 19.53 -1.74 21.62
N VAL A 392 18.45 -1.51 22.35
CA VAL A 392 18.41 -1.62 23.81
C VAL A 392 18.67 -3.06 24.26
N ALA A 393 18.12 -4.05 23.56
CA ALA A 393 18.38 -5.46 23.82
C ALA A 393 19.86 -5.82 23.59
N ARG A 394 20.45 -5.38 22.47
CA ARG A 394 21.88 -5.59 22.17
C ARG A 394 22.81 -4.87 23.16
N MET A 395 22.44 -3.67 23.62
CA MET A 395 23.17 -2.97 24.66
C MET A 395 23.09 -3.68 26.02
N LYS A 396 21.94 -4.28 26.34
CA LYS A 396 21.77 -5.09 27.55
C LYS A 396 22.57 -6.39 27.47
N ASP A 397 22.60 -7.04 26.30
CA ASP A 397 23.44 -8.22 26.05
C ASP A 397 24.93 -7.89 26.12
N LEU A 398 25.34 -6.75 25.55
CA LEU A 398 26.72 -6.26 25.62
C LEU A 398 27.11 -5.92 27.07
N LYS A 399 26.23 -5.24 27.81
CA LYS A 399 26.44 -4.94 29.23
C LYS A 399 26.56 -6.23 30.05
N LYS A 400 25.68 -7.21 29.82
CA LYS A 400 25.76 -8.53 30.43
C LYS A 400 27.03 -9.28 30.04
N TRP A 401 27.47 -9.19 28.79
CA TRP A 401 28.73 -9.77 28.31
C TRP A 401 29.93 -9.11 28.99
N ILE A 402 29.92 -7.78 29.14
CA ILE A 402 30.93 -7.01 29.89
C ILE A 402 30.90 -7.39 31.36
N ASP A 403 29.73 -7.56 31.97
CA ASP A 403 29.59 -7.97 33.37
C ASP A 403 30.09 -9.42 33.58
N VAL A 404 29.83 -10.32 32.63
CA VAL A 404 30.31 -11.71 32.63
C VAL A 404 31.82 -11.80 32.34
N LYS A 405 32.35 -10.95 31.47
CA LYS A 405 33.78 -10.91 31.12
C LYS A 405 34.62 -10.10 32.13
N SER A 406 34.05 -9.11 32.81
CA SER A 406 34.72 -8.40 33.90
C SER A 406 34.82 -9.24 35.18
N GLN A 407 34.02 -10.32 35.28
CA GLN A 407 34.15 -11.34 36.33
C GLN A 407 35.20 -12.43 36.01
N GLY A 408 35.75 -12.47 34.80
CA GLY A 408 36.70 -13.50 34.37
C GLY A 408 37.83 -12.90 33.55
N GLU A 409 38.96 -12.66 34.23
CA GLU A 409 40.22 -12.05 33.77
C GLU A 409 40.28 -10.51 33.92
N SER A 410 41.26 -10.09 34.72
CA SER A 410 41.46 -8.71 35.18
C SER A 410 41.63 -7.77 33.99
N TRP A 411 40.90 -6.66 33.96
CA TRP A 411 41.07 -5.56 32.99
C TRP A 411 42.55 -5.14 32.80
N ARG A 412 43.38 -5.39 33.82
CA ARG A 412 44.83 -5.21 33.81
C ARG A 412 45.56 -6.10 32.77
N ASP A 413 45.12 -7.33 32.55
CA ASP A 413 45.74 -8.28 31.60
C ASP A 413 45.37 -7.94 30.15
N ILE A 414 44.11 -7.51 29.93
CA ILE A 414 43.66 -6.99 28.63
C ILE A 414 44.45 -5.72 28.29
N HIS A 415 44.59 -4.80 29.24
CA HIS A 415 45.39 -3.59 29.05
C HIS A 415 46.88 -3.90 28.80
N GLN A 416 47.47 -4.87 29.50
CA GLN A 416 48.85 -5.32 29.22
C GLN A 416 49.01 -5.96 27.84
N ARG A 417 48.04 -6.75 27.37
CA ARG A 417 48.06 -7.31 26.02
C ARG A 417 47.92 -6.23 24.94
N VAL A 418 47.08 -5.22 25.17
CA VAL A 418 46.95 -4.07 24.26
C VAL A 418 48.25 -3.27 24.19
N ILE A 419 48.93 -3.05 25.33
CA ILE A 419 50.26 -2.41 25.35
C ILE A 419 51.29 -3.28 24.61
N ALA A 420 51.32 -4.59 24.87
CA ALA A 420 52.27 -5.49 24.20
C ALA A 420 52.07 -5.53 22.67
N ILE A 421 50.82 -5.48 22.20
CA ILE A 421 50.49 -5.40 20.77
C ILE A 421 50.92 -4.05 20.19
N ARG A 422 50.72 -2.94 20.92
CA ARG A 422 51.18 -1.61 20.50
C ARG A 422 52.70 -1.58 20.32
N ASP A 423 53.45 -2.12 21.29
CA ASP A 423 54.92 -2.17 21.24
C ASP A 423 55.43 -3.07 20.11
N LEU A 424 54.69 -4.12 19.75
CA LEU A 424 55.03 -5.02 18.65
C LEU A 424 54.81 -4.33 17.29
N ILE A 425 53.70 -3.58 17.15
CA ILE A 425 53.41 -2.77 15.97
C ILE A 425 54.43 -1.64 15.82
N GLU A 426 54.82 -0.96 16.89
CA GLU A 426 55.85 0.09 16.85
C GLU A 426 57.22 -0.47 16.43
N LYS A 427 57.58 -1.69 16.89
CA LYS A 427 58.80 -2.38 16.46
C LYS A 427 58.76 -2.85 15.00
N GLU A 428 57.63 -3.40 14.54
CA GLU A 428 57.47 -3.79 13.14
C GLU A 428 57.47 -2.57 12.22
N GLN A 429 56.84 -1.47 12.62
CA GLN A 429 56.91 -0.21 11.88
C GLN A 429 58.33 0.33 11.83
N ALA A 430 59.07 0.34 12.95
CA ALA A 430 60.47 0.76 12.98
C ALA A 430 61.38 -0.13 12.11
N ALA A 431 61.14 -1.45 12.06
CA ALA A 431 61.85 -2.37 11.18
C ALA A 431 61.55 -2.12 9.70
N LEU A 432 60.28 -1.88 9.35
CA LEU A 432 59.84 -1.51 8.00
C LEU A 432 60.41 -0.16 7.54
N PHE A 433 60.67 0.77 8.46
CA PHE A 433 61.34 2.05 8.17
C PHE A 433 62.87 1.95 8.16
N ALA A 434 63.46 0.91 8.76
CA ALA A 434 64.90 0.65 8.71
C ALA A 434 65.32 -0.10 7.43
N GLU A 435 64.47 -0.95 6.85
CA GLU A 435 64.72 -1.66 5.58
C GLU A 435 64.61 -0.77 4.32
N LYS A 436 64.28 0.52 4.47
CA LYS A 436 64.22 1.51 3.37
C LYS A 436 65.37 2.53 3.38
N LYS A 437 66.46 2.25 4.09
CA LYS A 437 67.78 2.88 3.92
C LYS A 437 68.77 1.82 3.48
#